data_AF-A0A1W9HX71-F1
#
_entry.id   AF-A0A1W9HX71-F1
#
_cell.length_a   1.000
_cell.length_b   1.000
_cell.length_c   1.000
_cell.angle_alpha   90.00
_cell.angle_beta   90.00
_cell.angle_gamma   90.00
#
_symmetry.space_group_name_H-M   'P 1'
#
loop_
_entity.id
_entity.type
_entity.pdbx_description
1 polymer ?
#
loop_
_entity_poly.entity_id
_entity_poly.type
_entity_poly.pdbx_seq_one_letter_code
_entity_poly.pdbx_strand_id
1 'polypeptide(L)'
;MRKLFFALISIASISWSNNALAESYSITCESNANQWRSCWVGEPIKEVILQLEYSPYACSEGFSYGFEELFMWVDRSCRGWFQVITESGKTFNVNNSLE
;
A
#
# COMPACT_ATOMS: atom_id res chain seq x y z
N MET A 1 -46.99 -13.60 -13.44
CA MET A 1 -47.96 -12.55 -13.82
C MET A 1 -47.21 -11.25 -14.06
N ARG A 2 -47.18 -10.81 -15.31
CA ARG A 2 -46.33 -9.76 -15.86
C ARG A 2 -46.92 -8.39 -15.56
N LYS A 3 -46.27 -7.57 -14.72
CA LYS A 3 -46.64 -6.16 -14.54
C LYS A 3 -45.76 -5.29 -15.45
N LEU A 4 -46.30 -5.01 -16.63
CA LEU A 4 -45.87 -3.93 -17.52
C LEU A 4 -46.65 -2.68 -17.12
N PHE A 5 -45.98 -1.64 -16.64
CA PHE A 5 -46.47 -0.26 -16.77
C PHE A 5 -45.30 0.65 -17.13
N PHE A 6 -45.46 1.31 -18.26
CA PHE A 6 -44.52 2.17 -18.94
C PHE A 6 -44.32 3.48 -18.15
N ALA A 7 -43.06 3.79 -17.82
CA ALA A 7 -42.60 5.17 -17.68
C ALA A 7 -41.18 5.22 -18.28
N LEU A 8 -41.08 5.73 -19.51
CA LEU A 8 -39.84 5.95 -20.24
C LEU A 8 -39.09 7.12 -19.60
N ILE A 9 -38.52 6.89 -18.42
CA ILE A 9 -37.40 7.69 -17.96
C ILE A 9 -36.20 7.01 -18.60
N SER A 10 -35.55 7.68 -19.54
CA SER A 10 -34.25 7.30 -20.06
C SER A 10 -33.25 7.31 -18.91
N ILE A 11 -33.19 6.23 -18.13
CA ILE A 11 -32.11 6.01 -17.15
C ILE A 11 -30.90 5.64 -18.00
N ALA A 12 -30.29 6.65 -18.62
CA ALA A 12 -28.94 6.54 -19.14
C ALA A 12 -28.07 6.15 -17.95
N SER A 13 -27.78 4.85 -17.86
CA SER A 13 -26.66 4.21 -17.19
C SER A 13 -26.09 5.02 -16.02
N ILE A 14 -26.59 4.73 -14.81
CA ILE A 14 -25.86 5.06 -13.59
C ILE A 14 -24.59 4.21 -13.64
N SER A 15 -23.50 4.76 -14.17
CA SER A 15 -22.18 4.16 -14.12
C SER A 15 -21.69 4.27 -12.68
N TRP A 16 -21.65 3.14 -11.98
CA TRP A 16 -21.05 3.07 -10.65
C TRP A 16 -19.55 3.25 -10.84
N SER A 17 -19.01 4.39 -10.41
CA SER A 17 -17.58 4.63 -10.36
C SER A 17 -16.96 3.74 -9.28
N ASN A 18 -16.24 2.70 -9.70
CA ASN A 18 -15.40 1.91 -8.80
C ASN A 18 -14.14 2.71 -8.49
N ASN A 19 -14.20 3.52 -7.43
CA ASN A 19 -13.02 4.19 -6.89
C ASN A 19 -12.20 3.15 -6.11
N ALA A 20 -11.27 2.48 -6.79
CA ALA A 20 -10.24 1.69 -6.12
C ALA A 20 -9.23 2.64 -5.49
N LEU A 21 -9.35 2.88 -4.20
CA LEU A 21 -8.32 3.56 -3.42
C LEU A 21 -7.27 2.50 -3.09
N ALA A 22 -6.07 2.64 -3.66
CA ALA A 22 -4.93 1.83 -3.24
C ALA A 22 -4.61 2.20 -1.78
N GLU A 23 -4.65 1.23 -0.89
CA GLU A 23 -4.22 1.44 0.48
C GLU A 23 -2.70 1.54 0.52
N SER A 24 -2.19 2.56 1.19
CA SER A 24 -0.77 2.71 1.43
C SER A 24 -0.54 3.07 2.88
N TYR A 25 0.45 2.46 3.52
CA TYR A 25 0.87 2.82 4.86
C TYR A 25 2.38 2.96 4.95
N SER A 26 2.81 3.81 5.87
CA SER A 26 4.22 4.13 6.08
C SER A 26 4.81 3.22 7.14
N ILE A 27 5.95 2.59 6.84
CA ILE A 27 6.71 1.79 7.80
C ILE A 27 8.17 2.24 7.85
N THR A 28 8.73 2.20 9.05
CA THR A 28 10.17 2.37 9.26
C THR A 28 10.81 0.98 9.26
N CYS A 29 11.75 0.76 8.34
CA CYS A 29 12.48 -0.50 8.24
C CYS A 29 13.98 -0.24 8.20
N GLU A 30 14.74 -0.97 9.02
CA GLU A 30 16.16 -0.67 9.26
C GLU A 30 17.05 -1.90 9.20
N SER A 31 18.09 -1.82 8.37
CA SER A 31 19.25 -2.70 8.45
C SER A 31 20.28 -2.08 9.39
N ASN A 32 20.56 -2.80 10.48
CA ASN A 32 21.63 -2.46 11.42
C ASN A 32 22.81 -3.41 11.21
N ALA A 33 24.03 -2.88 11.23
CA ALA A 33 25.27 -3.65 11.06
C ALA A 33 25.33 -4.52 9.79
N ASN A 34 24.84 -4.01 8.65
CA ASN A 34 24.79 -4.74 7.37
C ASN A 34 24.07 -6.09 7.43
N GLN A 35 23.05 -6.19 8.29
CA GLN A 35 22.25 -7.39 8.38
C GLN A 35 21.00 -7.24 7.52
N TRP A 36 20.65 -8.30 6.80
CA TRP A 36 19.36 -8.42 6.17
C TRP A 36 18.26 -8.44 7.24
N ARG A 37 17.21 -7.65 7.03
CA ARG A 37 16.06 -7.52 7.94
C ARG A 37 14.77 -7.49 7.14
N SER A 38 13.79 -8.26 7.58
CA SER A 38 12.42 -8.21 7.05
C SER A 38 11.51 -7.38 7.96
N CYS A 39 10.64 -6.59 7.35
CA CYS A 39 9.52 -5.92 8.00
C CYS A 39 8.21 -6.49 7.46
N TRP A 40 7.49 -7.18 8.34
CA TRP A 40 6.24 -7.86 7.99
C TRP A 40 5.14 -6.83 7.69
N VAL A 41 4.49 -7.01 6.55
CA VAL A 41 3.38 -6.17 6.06
C VAL A 41 2.07 -6.90 6.31
N GLY A 42 2.03 -8.21 6.05
CA GLY A 42 0.85 -9.05 6.32
C GLY A 42 -0.20 -9.05 5.22
N GLU A 43 0.06 -8.35 4.12
CA GLU A 43 -0.81 -8.23 2.96
C GLU A 43 0.03 -8.25 1.68
N PRO A 44 -0.52 -8.69 0.54
CA PRO A 44 0.18 -8.66 -0.74
C PRO A 44 0.70 -7.26 -1.07
N ILE A 45 2.02 -7.12 -1.19
CA ILE A 45 2.69 -5.86 -1.53
C ILE A 45 2.70 -5.70 -3.05
N LYS A 46 2.20 -4.56 -3.49
CA LYS A 46 2.24 -4.15 -4.89
C LYS A 46 3.48 -3.32 -5.20
N GLU A 47 3.86 -2.44 -4.29
CA GLU A 47 4.97 -1.50 -4.50
C GLU A 47 5.51 -0.99 -3.16
N VAL A 48 6.81 -0.71 -3.11
CA VAL A 48 7.48 -0.07 -1.96
C VAL A 48 8.26 1.14 -2.44
N ILE A 49 7.95 2.30 -1.87
CA ILE A 49 8.56 3.58 -2.24
C ILE A 49 9.34 4.11 -1.05
N LEU A 50 10.63 4.36 -1.24
CA LEU A 50 11.46 5.04 -0.24
C LEU A 50 11.05 6.52 -0.15
N GLN A 51 10.51 6.93 1.00
CA GLN A 51 10.06 8.29 1.26
C GLN A 51 11.16 9.15 1.88
N LEU A 52 11.91 8.57 2.82
CA LEU A 52 13.01 9.25 3.49
C LEU A 52 14.14 8.27 3.78
N GLU A 53 15.33 8.56 3.28
CA GLU A 53 16.56 7.90 3.67
C GLU A 53 17.22 8.70 4.80
N TYR A 54 17.67 8.00 5.86
CA TYR A 54 18.47 8.61 6.93
C TYR A 54 19.69 7.74 7.32
N SER A 55 19.99 6.70 6.54
CA SER A 55 21.27 6.01 6.62
C SER A 55 22.38 6.78 5.89
N PRO A 56 23.66 6.61 6.29
CA PRO A 56 24.80 7.07 5.50
C PRO A 56 25.02 6.25 4.22
N TYR A 57 24.40 5.06 4.13
CA TYR A 57 24.48 4.16 3.00
C TYR A 57 23.23 4.31 2.15
N ALA A 58 23.43 4.47 0.85
CA ALA A 58 22.37 4.66 -0.12
C ALA A 58 21.39 3.49 -0.12
N CYS A 59 20.09 3.81 -0.10
CA CYS A 59 19.03 2.85 -0.25
C CYS A 59 18.64 2.74 -1.74
N SER A 60 18.81 1.55 -2.33
CA SER A 60 18.43 1.27 -3.72
C SER A 60 17.64 -0.03 -3.83
N GLU A 61 16.55 0.03 -4.59
CA GLU A 61 15.64 -1.10 -4.80
C GLU A 61 16.38 -2.26 -5.48
N GLY A 62 16.11 -3.49 -5.04
CA GLY A 62 16.77 -4.71 -5.51
C GLY A 62 18.21 -4.90 -5.02
N PHE A 63 18.81 -3.90 -4.36
CA PHE A 63 20.18 -3.99 -3.85
C PHE A 63 20.27 -3.93 -2.32
N SER A 64 19.63 -2.94 -1.71
CA SER A 64 19.66 -2.71 -0.26
C SER A 64 18.27 -2.59 0.35
N TYR A 65 17.22 -2.56 -0.46
CA TYR A 65 15.86 -2.84 -0.04
C TYR A 65 15.07 -3.48 -1.18
N GLY A 66 13.94 -4.07 -0.84
CA GLY A 66 12.98 -4.61 -1.80
C GLY A 66 11.78 -5.18 -1.07
N PHE A 67 10.96 -5.95 -1.78
CA PHE A 67 9.82 -6.62 -1.18
C PHE A 67 9.56 -7.97 -1.83
N GLU A 68 8.92 -8.82 -1.05
CA GLU A 68 8.31 -10.07 -1.46
C GLU A 68 6.81 -9.99 -1.12
N GLU A 69 6.05 -11.03 -1.47
CA GLU A 69 4.58 -11.04 -1.39
C GLU A 69 4.03 -10.39 -0.11
N LEU A 70 4.53 -10.73 1.08
CA LEU A 70 3.94 -10.29 2.35
C LEU A 70 4.88 -9.48 3.26
N PHE A 71 6.11 -9.18 2.80
CA PHE A 71 7.08 -8.44 3.60
C PHE A 71 8.01 -7.61 2.73
N MET A 72 8.41 -6.45 3.24
CA MET A 72 9.55 -5.71 2.69
C MET A 72 10.83 -6.15 3.40
N TRP A 73 11.97 -5.98 2.75
CA TRP A 73 13.27 -6.22 3.35
C TRP A 73 14.23 -5.06 3.11
N VAL A 74 15.20 -4.93 4.01
CA VAL A 74 16.31 -3.98 3.93
C VAL A 74 17.61 -4.71 4.26
N ASP A 75 18.71 -4.28 3.66
CA ASP A 75 20.04 -4.84 3.84
C ASP A 75 21.11 -3.74 3.73
N ARG A 76 22.38 -4.09 3.97
CA ARG A 76 23.54 -3.21 3.71
C ARG A 76 23.46 -1.86 4.42
N SER A 77 22.94 -1.87 5.65
CA SER A 77 22.77 -0.67 6.47
C SER A 77 21.82 0.39 5.90
N CYS A 78 20.95 0.03 4.96
CA CYS A 78 19.85 0.88 4.50
C CYS A 78 18.83 1.08 5.64
N ARG A 79 18.51 2.35 5.92
CA ARG A 79 17.53 2.75 6.94
C ARG A 79 16.68 3.90 6.42
N GLY A 80 15.37 3.71 6.42
CA GLY A 80 14.45 4.66 5.83
C GLY A 80 13.01 4.51 6.27
N TRP A 81 12.22 5.50 5.87
CA TRP A 81 10.77 5.47 5.90
C TRP A 81 10.30 5.04 4.52
N PHE A 82 9.47 4.01 4.48
CA PHE A 82 8.98 3.39 3.27
C PHE A 82 7.46 3.51 3.23
N GLN A 83 6.93 3.94 2.10
CA GLN A 83 5.51 3.81 1.80
C GLN A 83 5.31 2.44 1.14
N VAL A 84 4.47 1.60 1.73
CA VAL A 84 4.09 0.30 1.17
C VAL A 84 2.69 0.41 0.62
N ILE A 85 2.51 0.02 -0.63
CA ILE A 85 1.21 -0.04 -1.29
C ILE A 85 0.80 -1.52 -1.36
N THR A 86 -0.35 -1.86 -0.80
CA THR A 86 -0.87 -3.23 -0.77
C THR A 86 -2.00 -3.42 -1.78
N GLU A 87 -2.28 -4.67 -2.17
CA GLU A 87 -3.37 -5.01 -3.09
C GLU A 87 -4.75 -5.02 -2.41
N SER A 88 -4.78 -5.36 -1.13
CA SER A 88 -5.98 -5.30 -0.30
C SER A 88 -6.19 -3.87 0.14
N GLY A 89 -7.02 -3.12 -0.58
CA GLY A 89 -7.45 -1.80 -0.14
C GLY A 89 -8.34 -1.87 1.11
N LYS A 90 -7.80 -2.10 2.31
CA LYS A 90 -8.52 -1.70 3.53
C LYS A 90 -8.58 -0.18 3.53
N THR A 91 -9.78 0.32 3.68
CA THR A 91 -9.97 1.75 3.87
C THR A 91 -9.47 2.09 5.26
N PHE A 92 -8.33 2.77 5.38
CA PHE A 92 -8.01 3.51 6.61
C PHE A 92 -9.11 4.57 6.79
N ASN A 93 -10.09 4.26 7.62
CA ASN A 93 -11.13 5.19 8.07
C ASN A 93 -10.42 6.23 8.95
N VAL A 94 -9.94 7.34 8.36
CA VAL A 94 -9.27 8.46 9.05
C VAL A 94 -10.17 9.24 10.03
N ASN A 95 -11.37 8.73 10.28
CA ASN A 95 -12.35 9.20 11.26
C ASN A 95 -12.23 8.52 12.63
N ASN A 96 -11.23 7.67 12.87
CA ASN A 96 -10.85 7.31 14.23
C ASN A 96 -9.71 8.20 14.75
N SER A 97 -10.04 9.49 14.84
CA SER A 97 -9.35 10.45 15.69
C SER A 97 -9.69 10.11 17.14
N LEU A 98 -8.71 9.54 17.86
CA LEU A 98 -8.53 9.63 19.31
C LEU A 98 -9.82 9.71 20.16
N GLU A 99 -10.21 8.59 20.78
CA GLU A 99 -10.77 8.65 22.14
C GLU A 99 -9.62 8.54 23.15
#